data_AF-A0A2K1NIF3-F1
#
_entry.id   AF-A0A2K1NIF3-F1
#
_cell.length_a   1.000
_cell.length_b   1.000
_cell.length_c   1.000
_cell.angle_alpha   90.00
_cell.angle_beta   90.00
_cell.angle_gamma   90.00
#
_symmetry.space_group_name_H-M   'P 1'
#
loop_
_entity.id
_entity.type
_entity.pdbx_description
1 polymer ?
#
loop_
_entity_poly.entity_id
_entity_poly.type
_entity_poly.pdbx_seq_one_letter_code
_entity_poly.pdbx_strand_id
1 'polypeptide(L)'
;MKIEKLSTIKNLGIYNNFTWDDECPEFKQFNFFYGWNYSGKTSLSRVFRCLEEKELHHDYPNLKFTLQTDNGNISEKSVGNEYPIRVFNEDFVLENFKWNDETQRINPVLILGKESIELQEKLTKKEEEKKSLEDNNEKLELELNTKEKGLKNSLTAKAREIRNILGITNQKEFDKNVLENKIEKINKNINQYILDDEQKLLRIYRNQTKYVNISLLNINLKINYLYNETKNICERQITAQQIIKKLRDNPELNRWVRNGIDLHRNEEYCQFCGNKLPDDLFERLNKHFSEEYDKLIKDLNDCEKRIKEHKNIINKTQFTDKERFYPDFSKNYEKKIEDLKVKIEEYGNVLDNLLEKLQEKIEKPFERITFDLQLSDIEIVIRDLIDKTNKIMVLFQKVWVEKMKHEQMIK
;
A
#
# COMPACT_ATOMS: atom_id res chain seq x y z
N MET A 1 61.83 -66.18 14.03
CA MET A 1 62.40 -65.76 12.74
C MET A 1 63.84 -65.37 12.98
N LYS A 2 64.76 -66.14 12.42
CA LYS A 2 66.19 -65.90 12.45
C LYS A 2 66.64 -65.51 11.04
N ILE A 3 67.27 -64.34 10.93
CA ILE A 3 67.88 -63.90 9.67
C ILE A 3 69.28 -64.51 9.62
N GLU A 4 69.56 -65.27 8.57
CA GLU A 4 70.82 -66.00 8.41
C GLU A 4 71.83 -65.18 7.61
N LYS A 5 71.40 -64.58 6.51
CA LYS A 5 72.27 -63.76 5.66
C LYS A 5 71.49 -62.74 4.83
N LEU A 6 72.21 -61.73 4.35
CA LEU A 6 71.69 -60.73 3.43
C LEU A 6 72.20 -61.04 2.02
N SER A 7 71.52 -61.96 1.34
CA SER A 7 71.93 -62.53 0.04
C SER A 7 72.30 -61.47 -1.01
N THR A 8 71.45 -60.44 -1.19
CA THR A 8 71.72 -59.37 -2.17
C THR A 8 71.15 -58.02 -1.72
N ILE A 9 71.82 -56.92 -2.08
CA ILE A 9 71.26 -55.55 -2.02
C ILE A 9 71.57 -54.82 -3.32
N LYS A 10 70.58 -54.08 -3.85
CA LYS A 10 70.74 -53.19 -4.99
C LYS A 10 70.11 -51.83 -4.72
N ASN A 11 70.70 -50.79 -5.30
CA ASN A 11 70.22 -49.40 -5.24
C ASN A 11 70.13 -48.80 -3.83
N LEU A 12 71.03 -49.18 -2.91
CA LEU A 12 71.08 -48.64 -1.55
C LEU A 12 72.41 -47.96 -1.24
N GLY A 13 72.54 -46.67 -1.59
CA GLY A 13 73.76 -45.90 -1.33
C GLY A 13 75.01 -46.65 -1.81
N ILE A 14 75.90 -46.99 -0.87
CA ILE A 14 77.17 -47.70 -1.14
C ILE A 14 76.96 -49.17 -1.49
N TYR A 15 75.84 -49.77 -1.08
CA TYR A 15 75.42 -51.12 -1.46
C TYR A 15 74.64 -51.11 -2.79
N ASN A 16 75.26 -50.58 -3.85
CA ASN A 16 74.58 -50.46 -5.14
C ASN A 16 74.36 -51.81 -5.85
N ASN A 17 75.28 -52.77 -5.65
CA ASN A 17 75.16 -54.14 -6.19
C ASN A 17 75.93 -55.13 -5.30
N PHE A 18 75.51 -55.23 -4.05
CA PHE A 18 76.15 -56.10 -3.06
C PHE A 18 75.60 -57.53 -3.14
N THR A 19 76.50 -58.50 -3.07
CA THR A 19 76.22 -59.94 -3.00
C THR A 19 76.98 -60.54 -1.83
N TRP A 20 76.33 -61.36 -1.03
CA TRP A 20 76.96 -62.03 0.11
C TRP A 20 77.97 -63.07 -0.40
N ASP A 21 79.24 -62.89 -0.06
CA ASP A 21 80.34 -63.78 -0.46
C ASP A 21 80.61 -64.85 0.62
N ASP A 22 81.26 -65.94 0.23
CA ASP A 22 81.57 -67.11 1.08
C ASP A 22 82.58 -66.76 2.19
N GLU A 23 83.33 -65.66 2.05
CA GLU A 23 84.21 -65.13 3.10
C GLU A 23 83.44 -64.42 4.24
N CYS A 24 82.16 -64.10 4.04
CA CYS A 24 81.36 -63.38 5.03
C CYS A 24 80.53 -64.38 5.88
N PRO A 25 80.79 -64.50 7.20
CA PRO A 25 80.07 -65.44 8.03
C PRO A 25 78.60 -65.07 8.17
N GLU A 26 77.73 -66.07 8.26
CA GLU A 26 76.31 -65.89 8.54
C GLU A 26 76.08 -65.13 9.86
N PHE A 27 74.92 -64.46 9.94
CA PHE A 27 74.50 -63.76 11.14
C PHE A 27 74.34 -64.73 12.31
N LYS A 28 74.91 -64.33 13.45
CA LYS A 28 74.79 -65.01 14.74
C LYS A 28 73.69 -64.36 15.57
N GLN A 29 73.47 -64.88 16.78
CA GLN A 29 72.53 -64.27 17.74
C GLN A 29 72.88 -62.81 18.05
N PHE A 30 74.17 -62.49 18.12
CA PHE A 30 74.68 -61.13 18.28
C PHE A 30 75.68 -60.83 17.16
N ASN A 31 75.49 -59.70 16.49
CA ASN A 31 76.33 -59.27 15.37
C ASN A 31 76.83 -57.86 15.65
N PHE A 32 78.13 -57.64 15.50
CA PHE A 32 78.76 -56.34 15.67
C PHE A 32 79.38 -55.88 14.36
N PHE A 33 78.79 -54.85 13.75
CA PHE A 33 79.27 -54.25 12.50
C PHE A 33 80.01 -52.96 12.80
N TYR A 34 81.29 -52.89 12.45
CA TYR A 34 82.12 -51.69 12.60
C TYR A 34 82.82 -51.35 11.28
N GLY A 35 83.26 -50.10 11.16
CA GLY A 35 83.92 -49.59 9.97
C GLY A 35 84.04 -48.08 10.02
N TRP A 36 84.76 -47.49 9.08
CA TRP A 36 84.92 -46.03 8.97
C TRP A 36 83.58 -45.30 8.78
N ASN A 37 83.57 -43.99 9.02
CA ASN A 37 82.42 -43.17 8.59
C ASN A 37 82.20 -43.35 7.09
N TYR A 38 80.94 -43.31 6.66
CA TYR A 38 80.56 -43.63 5.28
C TYR A 38 80.88 -45.07 4.84
N SER A 39 81.09 -46.02 5.76
CA SER A 39 81.22 -47.45 5.39
C SER A 39 79.89 -48.16 5.11
N GLY A 40 78.75 -47.45 5.14
CA GLY A 40 77.42 -48.01 4.89
C GLY A 40 76.64 -48.54 6.10
N LYS A 41 77.16 -48.42 7.34
CA LYS A 41 76.47 -48.93 8.56
C LYS A 41 75.01 -48.45 8.70
N THR A 42 74.78 -47.15 8.59
CA THR A 42 73.42 -46.56 8.67
C THR A 42 72.56 -46.98 7.48
N SER A 43 73.14 -47.11 6.28
CA SER A 43 72.42 -47.60 5.10
C SER A 43 71.94 -49.04 5.33
N LEU A 44 72.77 -49.89 5.92
CA LEU A 44 72.40 -51.27 6.25
C LEU A 44 71.25 -51.32 7.28
N SER A 45 71.28 -50.49 8.33
CA SER A 45 70.19 -50.45 9.32
C SER A 45 68.85 -50.04 8.71
N ARG A 46 68.85 -49.17 7.67
CA ARG A 46 67.64 -48.79 6.94
C ARG A 46 66.96 -49.95 6.19
N VAL A 47 67.69 -50.99 5.78
CA VAL A 47 67.09 -52.21 5.20
C VAL A 47 66.20 -52.90 6.21
N PHE A 48 66.70 -53.08 7.43
CA PHE A 48 65.91 -53.68 8.52
C PHE A 48 64.76 -52.77 8.94
N ARG A 49 64.95 -51.44 8.86
CA ARG A 49 63.90 -50.48 9.20
C ARG A 49 62.72 -50.53 8.23
N CYS A 50 62.98 -50.81 6.94
CA CYS A 50 61.88 -51.05 5.99
C CYS A 50 60.96 -52.18 6.47
N LEU A 51 61.53 -53.26 7.04
CA LEU A 51 60.76 -54.38 7.58
C LEU A 51 59.99 -54.05 8.87
N GLU A 52 60.44 -53.05 9.64
CA GLU A 52 59.74 -52.56 10.83
C GLU A 52 58.54 -51.67 10.46
N GLU A 53 58.76 -50.69 9.57
CA GLU A 53 57.75 -49.71 9.13
C GLU A 53 56.76 -50.27 8.10
N LYS A 54 57.03 -51.48 7.58
CA LYS A 54 56.24 -52.14 6.52
C LYS A 54 56.20 -51.38 5.20
N GLU A 55 57.12 -50.45 5.00
CA GLU A 55 57.26 -49.61 3.81
C GLU A 55 58.72 -49.47 3.37
N LEU A 56 58.94 -49.17 2.08
CA LEU A 56 60.29 -48.88 1.58
C LEU A 56 60.71 -47.47 2.01
N HIS A 57 61.99 -47.32 2.32
CA HIS A 57 62.56 -46.02 2.71
C HIS A 57 62.34 -44.96 1.62
N HIS A 58 61.78 -43.81 1.99
CA HIS A 58 61.38 -42.75 1.05
C HIS A 58 62.53 -42.28 0.12
N ASP A 59 63.74 -42.17 0.66
CA ASP A 59 64.93 -41.76 -0.13
C ASP A 59 65.44 -42.83 -1.12
N TYR A 60 65.00 -44.09 -0.99
CA TYR A 60 65.46 -45.21 -1.83
C TYR A 60 64.27 -46.01 -2.41
N PRO A 61 63.43 -45.40 -3.26
CA PRO A 61 62.22 -46.04 -3.79
C PRO A 61 62.51 -47.25 -4.68
N ASN A 62 63.72 -47.32 -5.26
CA ASN A 62 64.16 -48.41 -6.13
C ASN A 62 64.99 -49.49 -5.40
N LEU A 63 64.99 -49.46 -4.06
CA LEU A 63 65.70 -50.43 -3.22
C LEU A 63 65.24 -51.86 -3.52
N LYS A 64 66.18 -52.75 -3.77
CA LYS A 64 65.92 -54.19 -3.84
C LYS A 64 66.86 -54.92 -2.90
N PHE A 65 66.33 -55.82 -2.09
CA PHE A 65 67.14 -56.64 -1.21
C PHE A 65 66.56 -58.04 -1.11
N THR A 66 67.39 -59.01 -0.74
CA THR A 66 66.94 -60.36 -0.39
C THR A 66 67.66 -60.79 0.88
N LEU A 67 66.88 -61.07 1.92
CA LEU A 67 67.32 -61.63 3.19
C LEU A 67 66.92 -63.10 3.22
N GLN A 68 67.86 -63.98 3.55
CA GLN A 68 67.55 -65.38 3.81
C GLN A 68 67.28 -65.56 5.30
N THR A 69 66.18 -66.24 5.62
CA THR A 69 65.78 -66.57 6.99
C THR A 69 65.55 -68.08 7.14
N ASP A 70 65.47 -68.53 8.38
CA ASP A 70 65.06 -69.89 8.77
C ASP A 70 63.71 -70.33 8.17
N ASN A 71 62.83 -69.38 7.84
CA ASN A 71 61.48 -69.63 7.33
C ASN A 71 61.31 -69.22 5.85
N GLY A 72 62.40 -68.98 5.11
CA GLY A 72 62.38 -68.61 3.69
C GLY A 72 62.97 -67.23 3.41
N ASN A 73 62.90 -66.79 2.15
CA ASN A 73 63.51 -65.51 1.72
C ASN A 73 62.53 -64.34 1.85
N ILE A 74 63.00 -63.23 2.42
CA ILE A 74 62.31 -61.94 2.52
C ILE A 74 62.91 -61.00 1.48
N SER A 75 62.06 -60.29 0.73
CA SER A 75 62.47 -59.33 -0.29
C SER A 75 61.73 -58.00 -0.16
N GLU A 76 62.05 -57.03 -1.02
CA GLU A 76 61.39 -55.72 -1.05
C GLU A 76 59.87 -55.83 -1.23
N LYS A 77 59.41 -56.91 -1.88
CA LYS A 77 57.97 -57.16 -2.14
C LYS A 77 57.22 -57.70 -0.93
N SER A 78 57.93 -58.29 0.04
CA SER A 78 57.34 -58.86 1.24
C SER A 78 57.43 -57.93 2.45
N VAL A 79 57.92 -56.70 2.26
CA VAL A 79 58.11 -55.69 3.32
C VAL A 79 56.81 -55.39 4.08
N GLY A 80 55.65 -55.43 3.42
CA GLY A 80 54.35 -55.17 4.05
C GLY A 80 53.87 -56.21 5.09
N ASN A 81 54.59 -57.32 5.26
CA ASN A 81 54.25 -58.34 6.25
C ASN A 81 54.68 -57.95 7.67
N GLU A 82 54.13 -58.64 8.68
CA GLU A 82 54.48 -58.38 10.07
C GLU A 82 55.73 -59.17 10.50
N TYR A 83 56.81 -58.45 10.81
CA TYR A 83 58.07 -59.01 11.27
C TYR A 83 58.39 -58.54 12.70
N PRO A 84 58.91 -59.42 13.57
CA PRO A 84 59.35 -59.05 14.92
C PRO A 84 60.73 -58.37 14.88
N ILE A 85 60.84 -57.30 14.09
CA ILE A 85 62.07 -56.50 13.92
C ILE A 85 61.82 -55.11 14.50
N ARG A 86 62.81 -54.60 15.23
CA ARG A 86 62.83 -53.23 15.76
C ARG A 86 64.19 -52.61 15.47
N VAL A 87 64.20 -51.39 14.95
CA VAL A 87 65.43 -50.70 14.54
C VAL A 87 65.54 -49.37 15.26
N PHE A 88 66.59 -49.26 16.07
CA PHE A 88 66.98 -48.00 16.67
C PHE A 88 68.13 -47.40 15.86
N ASN A 89 67.83 -46.40 15.02
CA ASN A 89 68.80 -45.67 14.22
C ASN A 89 68.58 -44.15 14.30
N GLU A 90 69.38 -43.38 13.56
CA GLU A 90 69.30 -41.91 13.55
C GLU A 90 67.92 -41.40 13.10
N ASP A 91 67.32 -42.00 12.08
CA ASP A 91 66.01 -41.55 11.63
C ASP A 91 64.86 -41.93 12.59
N PHE A 92 64.98 -42.97 13.42
CA PHE A 92 64.09 -43.18 14.58
C PHE A 92 64.20 -42.01 15.58
N VAL A 93 65.43 -41.56 15.87
CA VAL A 93 65.67 -40.46 16.81
C VAL A 93 65.06 -39.16 16.28
N LEU A 94 65.26 -38.83 15.00
CA LEU A 94 64.72 -37.61 14.40
C LEU A 94 63.18 -37.56 14.40
N GLU A 95 62.52 -38.70 14.17
CA GLU A 95 61.06 -38.76 14.14
C GLU A 95 60.41 -38.66 15.52
N ASN A 96 61.08 -39.19 16.54
CA ASN A 96 60.53 -39.28 17.90
C ASN A 96 61.01 -38.15 18.82
N PHE A 97 62.14 -37.50 18.51
CA PHE A 97 62.72 -36.42 19.31
C PHE A 97 62.79 -35.14 18.48
N LYS A 98 61.81 -34.24 18.66
CA LYS A 98 61.82 -32.89 18.08
C LYS A 98 62.60 -31.94 18.99
N TRP A 99 63.85 -31.64 18.64
CA TRP A 99 64.77 -30.85 19.47
C TRP A 99 64.50 -29.33 19.52
N ASN A 100 63.53 -28.81 18.75
CA ASN A 100 63.30 -27.36 18.56
C ASN A 100 62.11 -26.78 19.35
N ASP A 101 61.54 -27.50 20.31
CA ASP A 101 60.37 -27.03 21.06
C ASP A 101 60.65 -27.05 22.58
N GLU A 102 61.00 -25.89 23.15
CA GLU A 102 61.37 -25.73 24.58
C GLU A 102 60.19 -25.98 25.54
N THR A 103 58.98 -26.17 25.02
CA THR A 103 57.75 -26.32 25.83
C THR A 103 57.24 -27.76 25.97
N GLN A 104 57.79 -28.72 25.21
CA GLN A 104 57.42 -30.13 25.32
C GLN A 104 58.37 -30.89 26.25
N ARG A 105 57.83 -31.43 27.35
CA ARG A 105 58.52 -32.42 28.18
C ARG A 105 58.86 -33.63 27.30
N ILE A 106 60.12 -34.06 27.33
CA ILE A 106 60.58 -35.30 26.67
C ILE A 106 59.60 -36.42 27.00
N ASN A 107 58.96 -37.00 25.98
CA ASN A 107 58.07 -38.14 26.17
C ASN A 107 58.89 -39.26 26.83
N PRO A 108 58.53 -39.70 28.05
CA PRO A 108 59.09 -40.93 28.60
C PRO A 108 58.84 -42.04 27.58
N VAL A 109 59.80 -42.94 27.42
CA VAL A 109 59.69 -44.12 26.56
C VAL A 109 58.56 -45.02 27.08
N LEU A 110 57.32 -44.66 26.75
CA LEU A 110 56.11 -45.42 27.03
C LEU A 110 54.97 -44.86 26.18
N ILE A 111 54.75 -45.55 25.06
CA ILE A 111 53.47 -45.80 24.40
C ILE A 111 52.57 -44.57 24.30
N LEU A 112 52.65 -43.83 23.18
CA LEU A 112 51.53 -43.14 22.51
C LEU A 112 52.11 -42.40 21.29
N GLY A 113 52.00 -43.03 20.11
CA GLY A 113 52.59 -42.56 18.84
C GLY A 113 51.83 -41.39 18.20
N LYS A 114 52.23 -41.04 16.97
CA LYS A 114 51.68 -39.95 16.12
C LYS A 114 50.15 -39.85 16.13
N GLU A 115 49.43 -40.98 16.21
CA GLU A 115 47.97 -41.02 16.29
C GLU A 115 47.39 -40.27 17.51
N SER A 116 48.09 -40.25 18.65
CA SER A 116 47.62 -39.55 19.86
C SER A 116 47.64 -38.04 19.72
N ILE A 117 48.60 -37.50 18.96
CA ILE A 117 48.74 -36.06 18.74
C ILE A 117 47.66 -35.59 17.76
N GLU A 118 47.44 -36.31 16.66
CA GLU A 118 46.38 -35.99 15.70
C GLU A 118 44.98 -36.08 16.33
N LEU A 119 44.76 -37.04 17.24
CA LEU A 119 43.49 -37.17 17.97
C LEU A 119 43.26 -36.00 18.94
N GLN A 120 44.31 -35.53 19.61
CA GLN A 120 44.23 -34.36 20.49
C GLN A 120 43.91 -33.08 19.71
N GLU A 121 44.55 -32.84 18.57
CA GLU A 121 44.24 -31.68 17.70
C GLU A 121 42.81 -31.74 17.15
N LYS A 122 42.32 -32.93 16.79
CA LYS A 122 40.92 -33.11 16.37
C LYS A 122 39.94 -32.86 17.52
N LEU A 123 40.31 -33.23 18.75
CA LEU A 123 39.49 -33.01 19.93
C LEU A 123 39.35 -31.52 20.23
N THR A 124 40.46 -30.77 20.30
CA THR A 124 40.45 -29.33 20.59
C THR A 124 39.64 -28.55 19.57
N LYS A 125 39.79 -28.86 18.27
CA LYS A 125 38.99 -28.22 17.21
C LYS A 125 37.49 -28.49 17.36
N LYS A 126 37.10 -29.72 17.71
CA LYS A 126 35.69 -30.06 17.95
C LYS A 126 35.13 -29.41 19.21
N GLU A 127 35.94 -29.21 20.24
CA GLU A 127 35.54 -28.49 21.46
C GLU A 127 35.31 -27.00 21.17
N GLU A 128 36.15 -26.37 20.35
CA GLU A 128 35.94 -24.99 19.89
C GLU A 128 34.68 -24.84 19.02
N GLU A 129 34.47 -25.76 18.07
CA GLU A 129 33.24 -25.79 17.25
C GLU A 129 31.99 -25.97 18.11
N LYS A 130 32.03 -26.89 19.09
CA LYS A 130 30.92 -27.10 20.03
C LYS A 130 30.60 -25.82 20.81
N LYS A 131 31.61 -25.17 21.38
CA LYS A 131 31.44 -23.94 22.15
C LYS A 131 30.83 -22.82 21.29
N SER A 132 31.30 -22.67 20.05
CA SER A 132 30.74 -21.68 19.13
C SER A 132 29.27 -21.95 18.78
N LEU A 133 28.88 -23.22 18.63
CA LEU A 133 27.49 -23.60 18.37
C LEU A 133 26.60 -23.36 19.60
N GLU A 134 27.10 -23.66 20.81
CA GLU A 134 26.39 -23.38 22.07
C GLU A 134 26.15 -21.88 22.25
N ASP A 135 27.17 -21.04 22.06
CA ASP A 135 27.05 -19.58 22.14
C ASP A 135 26.04 -19.03 21.10
N ASN A 136 26.03 -19.58 19.89
CA ASN A 136 25.08 -19.19 18.86
C ASN A 136 23.65 -19.63 19.19
N ASN A 137 23.47 -20.82 19.77
CA ASN A 137 22.16 -21.30 20.17
C ASN A 137 21.58 -20.45 21.30
N GLU A 138 22.38 -20.09 22.31
CA GLU A 138 21.96 -19.18 23.38
C GLU A 138 21.53 -17.80 22.83
N LYS A 139 22.27 -17.25 21.87
CA LYS A 139 21.89 -15.99 21.20
C LYS A 139 20.56 -16.12 20.46
N LEU A 140 20.37 -17.19 19.69
CA LEU A 140 19.14 -17.43 18.94
C LEU A 140 17.93 -17.63 19.89
N GLU A 141 18.12 -18.32 21.02
CA GLU A 141 17.08 -18.47 22.03
C GLU A 141 16.71 -17.14 22.69
N LEU A 142 17.69 -16.27 22.97
CA LEU A 142 17.43 -14.93 23.49
C LEU A 142 16.67 -14.07 22.46
N GLU A 143 17.05 -14.12 21.19
CA GLU A 143 16.36 -13.41 20.11
C GLU A 143 14.92 -13.90 19.94
N LEU A 144 14.72 -15.23 19.90
CA LEU A 144 13.39 -15.84 19.81
C LEU A 144 12.50 -15.38 20.97
N ASN A 145 12.98 -15.49 22.21
CA ASN A 145 12.25 -15.04 23.40
C ASN A 145 11.89 -13.56 23.34
N THR A 146 12.80 -12.73 22.83
CA THR A 146 12.58 -11.28 22.69
C THR A 146 11.49 -11.00 21.64
N LYS A 147 11.53 -11.68 20.50
CA LYS A 147 10.52 -11.55 19.43
C LYS A 147 9.15 -12.05 19.88
N GLU A 148 9.08 -13.19 20.57
CA GLU A 148 7.83 -13.72 21.11
C GLU A 148 7.19 -12.79 22.15
N LYS A 149 7.99 -12.23 23.06
CA LYS A 149 7.51 -11.22 24.02
C LYS A 149 7.00 -9.97 23.30
N GLY A 150 7.74 -9.50 22.28
CA GLY A 150 7.33 -8.38 21.44
C GLY A 150 5.98 -8.61 20.75
N LEU A 151 5.80 -9.80 20.17
CA LEU A 151 4.54 -10.19 19.52
C LEU A 151 3.36 -10.21 20.52
N LYS A 152 3.54 -10.89 21.67
CA LYS A 152 2.52 -10.96 22.73
C LYS A 152 2.11 -9.58 23.24
N ASN A 153 3.08 -8.67 23.41
CA ASN A 153 2.82 -7.30 23.84
C ASN A 153 2.06 -6.50 22.77
N SER A 154 2.46 -6.61 21.50
CA SER A 154 1.80 -5.93 20.38
C SER A 154 0.34 -6.37 20.23
N LEU A 155 0.08 -7.68 20.28
CA LEU A 155 -1.28 -8.22 20.23
C LEU A 155 -2.15 -7.75 21.40
N THR A 156 -1.56 -7.70 22.61
CA THR A 156 -2.27 -7.20 23.80
C THR A 156 -2.62 -5.71 23.67
N ALA A 157 -1.69 -4.89 23.17
CA ALA A 157 -1.90 -3.48 22.94
C ALA A 157 -2.98 -3.24 21.87
N LYS A 158 -2.94 -3.97 20.75
CA LYS A 158 -3.94 -3.86 19.69
C LYS A 158 -5.32 -4.36 20.11
N ALA A 159 -5.39 -5.44 20.89
CA ALA A 159 -6.67 -5.90 21.46
C ALA A 159 -7.28 -4.82 22.38
N ARG A 160 -6.46 -4.12 23.17
CA ARG A 160 -6.91 -2.98 23.99
C ARG A 160 -7.42 -1.82 23.16
N GLU A 161 -6.70 -1.45 22.10
CA GLU A 161 -7.10 -0.39 21.17
C GLU A 161 -8.47 -0.70 20.54
N ILE A 162 -8.66 -1.94 20.05
CA ILE A 162 -9.92 -2.38 19.45
C ILE A 162 -11.07 -2.37 20.48
N ARG A 163 -10.83 -2.82 21.72
CA ARG A 163 -11.84 -2.75 22.79
C ARG A 163 -12.29 -1.31 23.04
N ASN A 164 -11.35 -0.37 23.09
CA ASN A 164 -11.67 1.05 23.27
C ASN A 164 -12.51 1.60 22.11
N ILE A 165 -12.17 1.25 20.87
CA ILE A 165 -12.94 1.66 19.68
C ILE A 165 -14.36 1.10 19.71
N LEU A 166 -14.53 -0.16 20.13
CA LEU A 166 -15.81 -0.85 20.14
C LEU A 166 -16.64 -0.62 21.41
N GLY A 167 -16.10 0.10 22.41
CA GLY A 167 -16.78 0.32 23.69
C GLY A 167 -16.93 -0.94 24.55
N ILE A 168 -16.10 -1.96 24.33
CA ILE A 168 -16.14 -3.23 25.07
C ILE A 168 -15.48 -3.02 26.44
N THR A 169 -16.27 -3.04 27.50
CA THR A 169 -15.81 -2.86 28.89
C THR A 169 -15.27 -4.15 29.51
N ASN A 170 -15.73 -5.32 29.07
CA ASN A 170 -15.25 -6.61 29.56
C ASN A 170 -13.99 -7.07 28.81
N GLN A 171 -12.86 -7.16 29.51
CA GLN A 171 -11.59 -7.58 28.93
C GLN A 171 -11.63 -9.00 28.35
N LYS A 172 -12.43 -9.91 28.91
CA LYS A 172 -12.54 -11.31 28.44
C LYS A 172 -13.28 -11.44 27.11
N GLU A 173 -14.08 -10.45 26.73
CA GLU A 173 -14.88 -10.48 25.51
C GLU A 173 -14.03 -10.28 24.25
N PHE A 174 -12.90 -9.56 24.38
CA PHE A 174 -11.98 -9.34 23.28
C PHE A 174 -10.54 -9.21 23.79
N ASP A 175 -9.88 -10.33 24.06
CA ASP A 175 -8.49 -10.39 24.52
C ASP A 175 -7.49 -10.67 23.37
N LYS A 176 -6.22 -10.91 23.71
CA LYS A 176 -5.18 -11.21 22.73
C LYS A 176 -5.48 -12.51 21.94
N ASN A 177 -6.04 -13.52 22.59
CA ASN A 177 -6.28 -14.84 21.99
C ASN A 177 -7.46 -14.73 21.00
N VAL A 178 -8.47 -13.93 21.34
CA VAL A 178 -9.58 -13.61 20.42
C VAL A 178 -9.07 -12.85 19.19
N LEU A 179 -8.14 -11.91 19.37
CA LEU A 179 -7.52 -11.18 18.27
C LEU A 179 -6.69 -12.10 17.36
N GLU A 180 -5.83 -12.95 17.92
CA GLU A 180 -5.03 -13.94 17.16
C GLU A 180 -5.94 -14.84 16.31
N ASN A 181 -6.98 -15.42 16.92
CA ASN A 181 -7.95 -16.25 16.23
C ASN A 181 -8.68 -15.51 15.09
N LYS A 182 -8.97 -14.22 15.27
CA LYS A 182 -9.58 -13.39 14.20
C LYS A 182 -8.60 -13.10 13.08
N ILE A 183 -7.33 -12.79 13.40
CA ILE A 183 -6.29 -12.55 12.38
C ILE A 183 -6.11 -13.81 11.53
N GLU A 184 -6.03 -14.99 12.14
CA GLU A 184 -5.93 -16.26 11.41
C GLU A 184 -7.13 -16.50 10.50
N LYS A 185 -8.35 -16.26 11.00
CA LYS A 185 -9.58 -16.40 10.20
C LYS A 185 -9.62 -15.41 9.03
N ILE A 186 -9.21 -14.16 9.26
CA ILE A 186 -9.17 -13.12 8.22
C ILE A 186 -8.13 -13.46 7.17
N ASN A 187 -6.92 -13.88 7.56
CA ASN A 187 -5.86 -14.26 6.63
C ASN A 187 -6.27 -15.40 5.68
N LYS A 188 -7.12 -16.33 6.14
CA LYS A 188 -7.66 -17.41 5.31
C LYS A 188 -8.66 -16.94 4.25
N ASN A 189 -9.30 -15.79 4.44
CA ASN A 189 -10.37 -15.32 3.56
C ASN A 189 -10.45 -13.78 3.50
N ILE A 190 -9.32 -13.13 3.19
CA ILE A 190 -9.16 -11.66 3.24
C ILE A 190 -10.28 -10.95 2.47
N ASN A 191 -10.60 -11.42 1.25
CA ASN A 191 -11.60 -10.81 0.38
C ASN A 191 -13.01 -10.72 0.99
N GLN A 192 -13.36 -11.64 1.91
CA GLN A 192 -14.65 -11.63 2.59
C GLN A 192 -14.71 -10.60 3.73
N TYR A 193 -13.56 -10.19 4.26
CA TYR A 193 -13.44 -9.25 5.37
C TYR A 193 -12.98 -7.86 4.94
N ILE A 194 -12.70 -7.67 3.65
CA ILE A 194 -12.54 -6.33 3.07
C ILE A 194 -13.92 -5.67 3.07
N LEU A 195 -14.05 -4.67 3.93
CA LEU A 195 -15.23 -3.82 3.98
C LEU A 195 -15.22 -2.91 2.75
N ASP A 196 -16.31 -2.93 1.98
CA ASP A 196 -16.73 -1.82 1.12
C ASP A 196 -16.69 -0.50 1.95
N ASP A 197 -16.37 0.62 1.32
CA ASP A 197 -16.41 1.94 1.96
C ASP A 197 -17.74 2.20 2.69
N GLU A 198 -18.86 1.64 2.20
CA GLU A 198 -20.16 1.65 2.90
C GLU A 198 -20.13 0.98 4.29
N GLN A 199 -19.39 -0.12 4.47
CA GLN A 199 -19.35 -0.88 5.72
C GLN A 199 -18.38 -0.32 6.75
N LYS A 200 -17.33 0.41 6.33
CA LYS A 200 -16.45 1.18 7.24
C LYS A 200 -17.22 2.32 7.92
N LEU A 201 -18.05 3.01 7.14
CA LEU A 201 -18.92 4.09 7.60
C LEU A 201 -19.89 3.59 8.69
N LEU A 202 -20.55 2.45 8.49
CA LEU A 202 -21.50 1.85 9.43
C LEU A 202 -20.97 1.62 10.86
N ARG A 203 -19.67 1.33 11.05
CA ARG A 203 -19.08 1.10 12.39
C ARG A 203 -18.74 2.39 13.14
N ILE A 204 -18.32 3.44 12.43
CA ILE A 204 -17.96 4.74 13.04
C ILE A 204 -19.20 5.44 13.63
N TYR A 205 -20.37 5.25 13.02
CA TYR A 205 -21.60 5.97 13.37
C TYR A 205 -22.49 5.32 14.43
N ARG A 206 -22.09 4.17 15.01
CA ARG A 206 -22.83 3.51 16.10
C ARG A 206 -23.03 4.44 17.33
N ASN A 207 -22.18 5.44 17.54
CA ASN A 207 -22.19 6.26 18.76
C ASN A 207 -22.95 7.61 18.70
N GLN A 208 -23.58 8.00 17.58
CA GLN A 208 -24.27 9.31 17.46
C GLN A 208 -25.81 9.18 17.48
N THR A 209 -26.46 9.79 18.47
CA THR A 209 -27.74 9.37 19.06
C THR A 209 -28.99 10.14 18.67
N LYS A 210 -28.95 11.07 17.71
CA LYS A 210 -30.16 11.83 17.34
C LYS A 210 -30.47 11.75 15.86
N TYR A 211 -31.65 11.20 15.58
CA TYR A 211 -32.29 11.21 14.27
C TYR A 211 -32.95 12.55 14.04
N VAL A 212 -32.73 13.13 12.87
CA VAL A 212 -33.61 14.13 12.30
C VAL A 212 -33.99 13.62 10.91
N ASN A 213 -35.27 13.50 10.62
CA ASN A 213 -35.73 13.15 9.28
C ASN A 213 -35.26 14.25 8.31
N ILE A 214 -34.60 13.83 7.23
CA ILE A 214 -34.06 14.72 6.21
C ILE A 214 -34.88 14.55 4.94
N SER A 215 -35.55 15.61 4.49
CA SER A 215 -36.28 15.60 3.21
C SER A 215 -35.31 15.78 2.04
N LEU A 216 -35.46 14.99 0.99
CA LEU A 216 -34.67 15.15 -0.25
C LEU A 216 -34.95 16.50 -0.91
N LEU A 217 -33.92 17.05 -1.56
CA LEU A 217 -34.02 18.29 -2.30
C LEU A 217 -34.81 18.06 -3.58
N ASN A 218 -35.81 18.90 -3.81
CA ASN A 218 -36.57 18.93 -5.06
C ASN A 218 -36.82 20.39 -5.45
N ILE A 219 -36.15 20.84 -6.50
CA ILE A 219 -36.25 22.21 -7.03
C ILE A 219 -36.81 22.12 -8.44
N ASN A 220 -37.97 22.73 -8.66
CA ASN A 220 -38.59 22.79 -9.98
C ASN A 220 -37.96 23.91 -10.81
N LEU A 221 -37.14 23.55 -11.80
CA LEU A 221 -36.46 24.50 -12.69
C LEU A 221 -37.28 24.70 -13.97
N LYS A 222 -37.46 25.96 -14.38
CA LYS A 222 -38.33 26.34 -15.52
C LYS A 222 -37.71 27.43 -16.41
N ILE A 223 -36.40 27.61 -16.40
CA ILE A 223 -35.75 28.74 -17.09
C ILE A 223 -35.98 28.68 -18.60
N ASN A 224 -35.95 27.48 -19.18
CA ASN A 224 -36.15 27.29 -20.62
C ASN A 224 -37.56 27.70 -21.04
N TYR A 225 -38.56 27.31 -20.25
CA TYR A 225 -39.95 27.70 -20.47
C TYR A 225 -40.13 29.22 -20.34
N LEU A 226 -39.62 29.81 -19.26
CA LEU A 226 -39.73 31.26 -19.00
C LEU A 226 -38.99 32.08 -20.07
N TYR A 227 -37.79 31.66 -20.47
CA TYR A 227 -37.02 32.32 -21.53
C TYR A 227 -37.78 32.32 -22.86
N ASN A 228 -38.29 31.15 -23.29
CA ASN A 228 -39.01 31.04 -24.56
C ASN A 228 -40.31 31.86 -24.56
N GLU A 229 -41.01 31.88 -23.42
CA GLU A 229 -42.19 32.71 -23.25
C GLU A 229 -41.85 34.20 -23.32
N THR A 230 -40.85 34.66 -22.56
CA THR A 230 -40.39 36.06 -22.59
C THR A 230 -39.95 36.46 -24.00
N LYS A 231 -39.17 35.62 -24.66
CA LYS A 231 -38.68 35.87 -26.02
C LYS A 231 -39.83 36.01 -27.01
N ASN A 232 -40.79 35.10 -26.97
CA ASN A 232 -41.97 35.16 -27.83
C ASN A 232 -42.73 36.48 -27.65
N ILE A 233 -42.95 36.92 -26.41
CA ILE A 233 -43.72 38.14 -26.13
C ILE A 233 -42.93 39.39 -26.52
N CYS A 234 -41.63 39.47 -26.19
CA CYS A 234 -40.78 40.62 -26.51
C CYS A 234 -40.60 40.85 -28.03
N GLU A 235 -40.60 39.77 -28.80
CA GLU A 235 -40.45 39.82 -30.25
C GLU A 235 -41.74 40.20 -31.01
N ARG A 236 -42.90 40.23 -30.35
CA ARG A 236 -44.16 40.66 -30.99
C ARG A 236 -44.08 42.12 -31.39
N GLN A 237 -44.57 42.44 -32.59
CA GLN A 237 -44.70 43.82 -33.07
C GLN A 237 -46.18 44.18 -33.18
N ILE A 238 -46.58 45.31 -32.58
CA ILE A 238 -47.96 45.81 -32.67
C ILE A 238 -48.14 46.52 -34.01
N THR A 239 -49.22 46.20 -34.72
CA THR A 239 -49.56 46.88 -35.97
C THR A 239 -50.67 47.89 -35.69
N ALA A 240 -50.32 49.00 -35.02
CA ALA A 240 -51.28 50.06 -34.75
C ALA A 240 -51.67 50.80 -36.04
N GLN A 241 -52.95 51.10 -36.21
CA GLN A 241 -53.45 51.87 -37.36
C GLN A 241 -52.86 53.28 -37.39
N GLN A 242 -52.59 53.87 -36.21
CA GLN A 242 -51.92 55.16 -36.09
C GLN A 242 -51.10 55.23 -34.81
N ILE A 243 -49.80 55.51 -34.94
CA ILE A 243 -48.90 55.69 -33.80
C ILE A 243 -48.76 57.19 -33.48
N ILE A 244 -49.17 57.59 -32.28
CA ILE A 244 -48.95 58.94 -31.77
C ILE A 244 -47.49 59.04 -31.30
N LYS A 245 -46.64 59.72 -32.08
CA LYS A 245 -45.19 59.83 -31.80
C LYS A 245 -44.88 60.30 -30.38
N LYS A 246 -45.56 61.34 -29.90
CA LYS A 246 -45.36 61.87 -28.52
C LYS A 246 -45.60 60.82 -27.43
N LEU A 247 -46.53 59.87 -27.64
CA LEU A 247 -46.78 58.77 -26.72
C LEU A 247 -45.82 57.61 -26.94
N ARG A 248 -45.38 57.35 -28.18
CA ARG A 248 -44.35 56.34 -28.44
C ARG A 248 -43.01 56.72 -27.78
N ASP A 249 -42.61 57.98 -27.91
CA ASP A 249 -41.28 58.46 -27.50
C ASP A 249 -41.21 58.79 -26.00
N ASN A 250 -42.35 58.80 -25.30
CA ASN A 250 -42.43 59.06 -23.86
C ASN A 250 -43.29 57.98 -23.15
N PRO A 251 -42.65 56.94 -22.57
CA PRO A 251 -43.35 55.82 -21.92
C PRO A 251 -44.22 56.25 -20.74
N GLU A 252 -43.77 57.21 -19.93
CA GLU A 252 -44.53 57.71 -18.77
C GLU A 252 -45.82 58.39 -19.21
N LEU A 253 -45.73 59.25 -20.24
CA LEU A 253 -46.87 59.91 -20.83
C LEU A 253 -47.81 58.90 -21.50
N ASN A 254 -47.26 57.89 -22.17
CA ASN A 254 -48.04 56.81 -22.77
C ASN A 254 -48.94 56.13 -21.74
N ARG A 255 -48.34 55.67 -20.63
CA ARG A 255 -49.05 55.03 -19.52
C ARG A 255 -50.07 55.96 -18.87
N TRP A 256 -49.71 57.22 -18.67
CA TRP A 256 -50.62 58.21 -18.10
C TRP A 256 -51.86 58.42 -18.98
N VAL A 257 -51.68 58.55 -20.31
CA VAL A 257 -52.80 58.68 -21.23
C VAL A 257 -53.64 57.39 -21.25
N ARG A 258 -53.02 56.20 -21.31
CA ARG A 258 -53.75 54.92 -21.31
C ARG A 258 -54.63 54.76 -20.07
N ASN A 259 -54.09 55.07 -18.89
CA ASN A 259 -54.84 55.03 -17.63
C ASN A 259 -55.91 56.12 -17.59
N GLY A 260 -55.62 57.28 -18.19
CA GLY A 260 -56.56 58.40 -18.29
C GLY A 260 -57.77 58.08 -19.16
N ILE A 261 -57.66 57.24 -20.18
CA ILE A 261 -58.79 56.88 -21.08
C ILE A 261 -59.97 56.33 -20.29
N ASP A 262 -59.72 55.40 -19.37
CA ASP A 262 -60.79 54.76 -18.61
C ASP A 262 -61.48 55.74 -17.63
N LEU A 263 -60.73 56.74 -17.13
CA LEU A 263 -61.25 57.80 -16.26
C LEU A 263 -62.08 58.86 -17.00
N HIS A 264 -61.96 58.96 -18.33
CA HIS A 264 -62.64 59.98 -19.13
C HIS A 264 -63.70 59.39 -20.08
N ARG A 265 -63.92 58.06 -20.05
CA ARG A 265 -64.74 57.35 -21.05
C ARG A 265 -66.18 57.86 -21.17
N ASN A 266 -66.72 58.46 -20.10
CA ASN A 266 -68.07 59.02 -20.04
C ASN A 266 -68.09 60.51 -19.67
N GLU A 267 -66.95 61.18 -19.79
CA GLU A 267 -66.79 62.59 -19.38
C GLU A 267 -66.76 63.51 -20.61
N GLU A 268 -67.44 64.66 -20.55
CA GLU A 268 -67.38 65.68 -21.61
C GLU A 268 -66.21 66.65 -21.43
N TYR A 269 -65.67 66.73 -20.21
CA TYR A 269 -64.61 67.65 -19.82
C TYR A 269 -63.41 66.89 -19.23
N CYS A 270 -62.21 67.39 -19.48
CA CYS A 270 -60.98 66.82 -18.95
C CYS A 270 -60.94 66.97 -17.43
N GLN A 271 -60.77 65.86 -16.71
CA GLN A 271 -60.69 65.81 -15.26
C GLN A 271 -59.41 66.44 -14.70
N PHE A 272 -58.42 66.74 -15.55
CA PHE A 272 -57.18 67.41 -15.16
C PHE A 272 -57.22 68.93 -15.36
N CYS A 273 -57.59 69.40 -16.56
CA CYS A 273 -57.54 70.82 -16.90
C CYS A 273 -58.91 71.51 -17.05
N GLY A 274 -60.02 70.77 -16.95
CA GLY A 274 -61.38 71.30 -17.02
C GLY A 274 -61.87 71.71 -18.42
N ASN A 275 -61.03 71.61 -19.45
CA ASN A 275 -61.42 71.94 -20.83
C ASN A 275 -62.30 70.85 -21.44
N LYS A 276 -63.20 71.22 -22.36
CA LYS A 276 -64.00 70.27 -23.14
C LYS A 276 -63.09 69.33 -23.96
N LEU A 277 -63.39 68.04 -23.95
CA LEU A 277 -62.64 67.04 -24.72
C LEU A 277 -62.96 67.16 -26.22
N PRO A 278 -61.96 67.05 -27.12
CA PRO A 278 -62.20 67.00 -28.56
C PRO A 278 -63.02 65.76 -28.96
N ASP A 279 -63.96 65.93 -29.90
CA ASP A 279 -64.85 64.85 -30.35
C ASP A 279 -64.10 63.66 -31.00
N ASP A 280 -62.93 63.92 -31.61
CA ASP A 280 -62.07 62.91 -32.27
C ASP A 280 -61.04 62.26 -31.33
N LEU A 281 -60.97 62.68 -30.06
CA LEU A 281 -59.90 62.28 -29.13
C LEU A 281 -59.86 60.77 -28.92
N PHE A 282 -60.98 60.16 -28.55
CA PHE A 282 -61.04 58.73 -28.27
C PHE A 282 -60.83 57.88 -29.53
N GLU A 283 -61.27 58.35 -30.70
CA GLU A 283 -60.99 57.67 -31.96
C GLU A 283 -59.47 57.60 -32.22
N ARG A 284 -58.77 58.72 -32.04
CA ARG A 284 -57.30 58.78 -32.19
C ARG A 284 -56.57 57.93 -31.16
N LEU A 285 -57.03 57.94 -29.91
CA LEU A 285 -56.45 57.13 -28.85
C LEU A 285 -56.68 55.63 -29.08
N ASN A 286 -57.86 55.21 -29.52
CA ASN A 286 -58.16 53.81 -29.85
C ASN A 286 -57.34 53.29 -31.05
N LYS A 287 -56.99 54.15 -32.01
CA LYS A 287 -56.07 53.79 -33.11
C LYS A 287 -54.62 53.56 -32.64
N HIS A 288 -54.22 54.14 -31.51
CA HIS A 288 -52.91 53.96 -30.88
C HIS A 288 -52.90 52.80 -29.87
N PHE A 289 -53.91 52.75 -29.00
CA PHE A 289 -54.14 51.73 -27.99
C PHE A 289 -55.11 50.67 -28.54
N SER A 290 -54.65 49.90 -29.51
CA SER A 290 -55.44 48.81 -30.08
C SER A 290 -55.66 47.66 -29.08
N GLU A 291 -56.60 46.76 -29.38
CA GLU A 291 -56.76 45.52 -28.59
C GLU A 291 -55.47 44.69 -28.52
N GLU A 292 -54.64 44.73 -29.58
CA GLU A 292 -53.32 44.10 -29.61
C GLU A 292 -52.35 44.73 -28.60
N TYR A 293 -52.41 46.05 -28.42
CA TYR A 293 -51.62 46.76 -27.42
C TYR A 293 -52.00 46.31 -26.02
N ASP A 294 -53.29 46.35 -25.69
CA ASP A 294 -53.79 45.97 -24.37
C ASP A 294 -53.47 44.50 -24.05
N LYS A 295 -53.61 43.61 -25.04
CA LYS A 295 -53.24 42.20 -24.91
C LYS A 295 -51.74 42.03 -24.69
N LEU A 296 -50.89 42.76 -25.40
CA LEU A 296 -49.44 42.68 -25.21
C LEU A 296 -49.03 43.13 -23.81
N ILE A 297 -49.54 44.27 -23.34
CA ILE A 297 -49.24 44.78 -21.99
C ILE A 297 -49.70 43.79 -20.92
N LYS A 298 -50.88 43.18 -21.10
CA LYS A 298 -51.37 42.13 -20.19
C LYS A 298 -50.42 40.91 -20.19
N ASP A 299 -50.08 40.39 -21.36
CA ASP A 299 -49.19 39.22 -21.48
C ASP A 299 -47.80 39.49 -20.87
N LEU A 300 -47.27 40.71 -21.03
CA LEU A 300 -46.00 41.16 -20.42
C LEU A 300 -46.08 41.17 -18.88
N ASN A 301 -47.12 41.78 -18.31
CA ASN A 301 -47.32 41.84 -16.86
C ASN A 301 -47.55 40.44 -16.26
N ASP A 302 -48.31 39.58 -16.94
CA ASP A 302 -48.56 38.20 -16.52
C ASP A 302 -47.29 37.34 -16.59
N CYS A 303 -46.44 37.56 -17.60
CA CYS A 303 -45.11 36.93 -17.70
C CYS A 303 -44.18 37.41 -16.58
N GLU A 304 -44.13 38.73 -16.34
CA GLU A 304 -43.31 39.33 -15.29
C GLU A 304 -43.68 38.79 -13.90
N LYS A 305 -44.99 38.72 -13.61
CA LYS A 305 -45.51 38.14 -12.37
C LYS A 305 -45.07 36.69 -12.21
N ARG A 306 -45.19 35.87 -13.25
CA ARG A 306 -44.76 34.46 -13.21
C ARG A 306 -43.27 34.30 -12.94
N ILE A 307 -42.43 35.13 -13.55
CA ILE A 307 -40.98 35.10 -13.31
C ILE A 307 -40.66 35.52 -11.86
N LYS A 308 -41.29 36.58 -11.34
CA LYS A 308 -41.14 37.03 -9.94
C LYS A 308 -41.58 35.97 -8.94
N GLU A 309 -42.72 35.33 -9.17
CA GLU A 309 -43.21 34.22 -8.35
C GLU A 309 -42.25 33.03 -8.38
N HIS A 310 -41.76 32.65 -9.57
CA HIS A 310 -40.78 31.57 -9.72
C HIS A 310 -39.47 31.89 -8.99
N LYS A 311 -38.93 33.10 -9.15
CA LYS A 311 -37.72 33.55 -8.44
C LYS A 311 -37.90 33.46 -6.92
N ASN A 312 -39.05 33.90 -6.41
CA ASN A 312 -39.37 33.83 -4.98
C ASN A 312 -39.46 32.39 -4.47
N ILE A 313 -40.00 31.45 -5.25
CA ILE A 313 -40.03 30.03 -4.90
C ILE A 313 -38.59 29.47 -4.80
N ILE A 314 -37.74 29.76 -5.78
CA ILE A 314 -36.35 29.31 -5.81
C ILE A 314 -35.56 29.87 -4.62
N ASN A 315 -35.70 31.16 -4.31
CA ASN A 315 -35.00 31.81 -3.19
C ASN A 315 -35.45 31.28 -1.81
N LYS A 316 -36.68 30.75 -1.70
CA LYS A 316 -37.21 30.14 -0.48
C LYS A 316 -36.81 28.68 -0.31
N THR A 317 -36.01 28.12 -1.22
CA THR A 317 -35.51 26.75 -1.09
C THR A 317 -34.74 26.59 0.21
N GLN A 318 -35.20 25.67 1.07
CA GLN A 318 -34.53 25.35 2.33
C GLN A 318 -33.57 24.19 2.12
N PHE A 319 -32.35 24.35 2.64
CA PHE A 319 -31.35 23.29 2.68
C PHE A 319 -31.30 22.70 4.08
N THR A 320 -31.03 21.40 4.16
CA THR A 320 -30.86 20.72 5.45
C THR A 320 -29.59 21.23 6.13
N ASP A 321 -29.65 21.43 7.45
CA ASP A 321 -28.49 21.83 8.24
C ASP A 321 -27.42 20.72 8.26
N LYS A 322 -26.16 21.11 8.08
CA LYS A 322 -25.00 20.21 8.10
C LYS A 322 -24.83 19.50 9.45
N GLU A 323 -25.31 20.10 10.54
CA GLU A 323 -25.28 19.52 11.89
C GLU A 323 -26.18 18.29 12.05
N ARG A 324 -27.13 18.10 11.11
CA ARG A 324 -27.99 16.90 11.07
C ARG A 324 -27.27 15.69 10.47
N PHE A 325 -26.10 15.88 9.86
CA PHE A 325 -25.31 14.82 9.25
C PHE A 325 -24.15 14.42 10.17
N TYR A 326 -23.73 13.17 10.08
CA TYR A 326 -22.49 12.72 10.73
C TYR A 326 -21.27 13.42 10.11
N PRO A 327 -20.14 13.56 10.83
CA PRO A 327 -19.00 14.37 10.38
C PRO A 327 -18.52 14.11 8.94
N ASP A 328 -18.40 12.84 8.52
CA ASP A 328 -17.91 12.55 7.15
C ASP A 328 -18.96 12.82 6.07
N PHE A 329 -20.25 12.70 6.39
CA PHE A 329 -21.34 13.11 5.49
C PHE A 329 -21.50 14.63 5.45
N SER A 330 -21.31 15.30 6.59
CA SER A 330 -21.45 16.75 6.76
C SER A 330 -20.50 17.50 5.84
N LYS A 331 -19.21 17.11 5.78
CA LYS A 331 -18.21 17.77 4.92
C LYS A 331 -18.53 17.64 3.43
N ASN A 332 -18.93 16.43 2.99
CA ASN A 332 -19.27 16.19 1.59
C ASN A 332 -20.58 16.89 1.19
N TYR A 333 -21.56 16.90 2.09
CA TYR A 333 -22.82 17.60 1.90
C TYR A 333 -22.62 19.12 1.85
N GLU A 334 -21.85 19.69 2.78
CA GLU A 334 -21.56 21.13 2.85
C GLU A 334 -20.96 21.64 1.52
N LYS A 335 -19.93 20.95 1.01
CA LYS A 335 -19.33 21.31 -0.28
C LYS A 335 -20.34 21.28 -1.44
N LYS A 336 -21.20 20.27 -1.49
CA LYS A 336 -22.21 20.15 -2.56
C LYS A 336 -23.29 21.21 -2.47
N ILE A 337 -23.68 21.60 -1.26
CA ILE A 337 -24.63 22.68 -1.04
C ILE A 337 -24.04 24.04 -1.41
N GLU A 338 -22.76 24.28 -1.12
CA GLU A 338 -22.07 25.49 -1.56
C GLU A 338 -22.05 25.59 -3.08
N ASP A 339 -21.63 24.53 -3.78
CA ASP A 339 -21.65 24.46 -5.25
C ASP A 339 -23.07 24.72 -5.80
N LEU A 340 -24.09 24.12 -5.19
CA LEU A 340 -25.49 24.28 -5.60
C LEU A 340 -26.01 25.71 -5.39
N LYS A 341 -25.66 26.36 -4.26
CA LYS A 341 -26.07 27.74 -3.97
C LYS A 341 -25.53 28.71 -5.00
N VAL A 342 -24.26 28.56 -5.39
CA VAL A 342 -23.65 29.39 -6.45
C VAL A 342 -24.42 29.25 -7.76
N LYS A 343 -24.79 28.01 -8.14
CA LYS A 343 -25.56 27.79 -9.37
C LYS A 343 -27.01 28.29 -9.30
N ILE A 344 -27.63 28.26 -8.12
CA ILE A 344 -28.95 28.86 -7.90
C ILE A 344 -28.89 30.38 -8.01
N GLU A 345 -27.81 31.01 -7.53
CA GLU A 345 -27.60 32.46 -7.68
C GLU A 345 -27.42 32.83 -9.17
N GLU A 346 -26.58 32.09 -9.91
CA GLU A 346 -26.45 32.25 -11.36
C GLU A 346 -27.81 32.12 -12.08
N TYR A 347 -28.63 31.15 -11.68
CA TYR A 347 -30.00 30.97 -12.19
C TYR A 347 -30.88 32.19 -11.88
N GLY A 348 -30.78 32.74 -10.67
CA GLY A 348 -31.49 33.96 -10.26
C GLY A 348 -31.13 35.17 -11.12
N ASN A 349 -29.85 35.34 -11.45
CA ASN A 349 -29.37 36.43 -12.31
C ASN A 349 -29.93 36.32 -13.75
N VAL A 350 -30.08 35.10 -14.27
CA VAL A 350 -30.74 34.90 -15.58
C VAL A 350 -32.21 35.33 -15.54
N LEU A 351 -32.93 35.05 -14.44
CA LEU A 351 -34.31 35.53 -14.28
C LEU A 351 -34.37 37.06 -14.20
N ASP A 352 -33.40 37.71 -13.55
CA ASP A 352 -33.33 39.18 -13.50
C ASP A 352 -33.12 39.79 -14.88
N ASN A 353 -32.24 39.21 -15.70
CA ASN A 353 -32.07 39.63 -17.08
C ASN A 353 -33.38 39.51 -17.89
N LEU A 354 -34.17 38.45 -17.66
CA LEU A 354 -35.49 38.30 -18.30
C LEU A 354 -36.48 39.38 -17.84
N LEU A 355 -36.48 39.72 -16.55
CA LEU A 355 -37.31 40.80 -16.01
C LEU A 355 -36.93 42.16 -16.59
N GLU A 356 -35.63 42.44 -16.75
CA GLU A 356 -35.15 43.66 -17.41
C GLU A 356 -35.63 43.74 -18.86
N LYS A 357 -35.60 42.63 -19.60
CA LYS A 357 -36.11 42.60 -20.99
C LYS A 357 -37.62 42.77 -21.09
N LEU A 358 -38.38 42.26 -20.12
CA LEU A 358 -39.82 42.54 -20.04
C LEU A 358 -40.08 44.02 -19.75
N GLN A 359 -39.33 44.62 -18.82
CA GLN A 359 -39.46 46.04 -18.51
C GLN A 359 -39.10 46.93 -19.70
N GLU A 360 -38.00 46.63 -20.39
CA GLU A 360 -37.62 47.32 -21.63
C GLU A 360 -38.76 47.27 -22.68
N LYS A 361 -39.43 46.12 -22.78
CA LYS A 361 -40.57 45.93 -23.69
C LYS A 361 -41.82 46.67 -23.24
N ILE A 362 -42.09 46.74 -21.94
CA ILE A 362 -43.21 47.51 -21.37
C ILE A 362 -43.01 49.02 -21.64
N GLU A 363 -41.79 49.51 -21.55
CA GLU A 363 -41.47 50.91 -21.87
C GLU A 363 -41.55 51.19 -23.38
N LYS A 364 -41.28 50.18 -24.22
CA LYS A 364 -41.31 50.31 -25.68
C LYS A 364 -42.24 49.27 -26.35
N PRO A 365 -43.57 49.33 -26.13
CA PRO A 365 -44.49 48.26 -26.57
C PRO A 365 -44.52 48.05 -28.09
N PHE A 366 -44.28 49.12 -28.86
CA PHE A 366 -44.31 49.11 -30.32
C PHE A 366 -43.02 48.60 -30.96
N GLU A 367 -41.94 48.46 -30.20
CA GLU A 367 -40.63 48.07 -30.72
C GLU A 367 -40.40 46.58 -30.55
N ARG A 368 -39.83 45.91 -31.57
CA ARG A 368 -39.41 44.53 -31.44
C ARG A 368 -38.12 44.48 -30.62
N ILE A 369 -38.13 43.72 -29.52
CA ILE A 369 -36.94 43.51 -28.69
C ILE A 369 -36.48 42.07 -28.87
N THR A 370 -35.30 41.91 -29.45
CA THR A 370 -34.63 40.62 -29.61
C THR A 370 -33.48 40.52 -28.64
N PHE A 371 -33.35 39.39 -27.98
CA PHE A 371 -32.21 39.09 -27.12
C PHE A 371 -31.87 37.61 -27.22
N ASP A 372 -30.59 37.31 -27.03
CA ASP A 372 -30.09 35.95 -26.94
C ASP A 372 -29.32 35.82 -25.64
N LEU A 373 -29.86 35.03 -24.72
CA LEU A 373 -29.19 34.73 -23.47
C LEU A 373 -28.56 33.36 -23.65
N GLN A 374 -27.27 33.26 -23.34
CA GLN A 374 -26.60 31.98 -23.20
C GLN A 374 -27.19 31.30 -21.96
N LEU A 375 -28.29 30.59 -22.18
CA LEU A 375 -28.78 29.56 -21.28
C LEU A 375 -27.78 28.41 -21.41
N SER A 376 -26.62 28.55 -20.76
CA SER A 376 -25.75 27.43 -20.53
C SER A 376 -26.57 26.28 -19.92
N ASP A 377 -26.00 25.08 -19.87
CA ASP A 377 -26.62 23.88 -19.28
C ASP A 377 -26.94 24.00 -17.77
N ILE A 378 -27.21 25.21 -17.26
CA ILE A 378 -27.48 25.58 -15.87
C ILE A 378 -28.58 24.72 -15.24
N GLU A 379 -29.67 24.40 -15.95
CA GLU A 379 -30.68 23.47 -15.42
C GLU A 379 -30.11 22.05 -15.27
N ILE A 380 -29.31 21.59 -16.23
CA ILE A 380 -28.69 20.26 -16.20
C ILE A 380 -27.67 20.18 -15.07
N VAL A 381 -26.83 21.21 -14.92
CA VAL A 381 -25.84 21.31 -13.85
C VAL A 381 -26.51 21.36 -12.48
N ILE A 382 -27.57 22.16 -12.32
CA ILE A 382 -28.32 22.21 -11.05
C ILE A 382 -28.99 20.86 -10.76
N ARG A 383 -29.61 20.21 -11.75
CA ARG A 383 -30.21 18.87 -11.58
C ARG A 383 -29.17 17.83 -11.17
N ASP A 384 -28.00 17.82 -11.82
CA ASP A 384 -26.91 16.91 -11.48
C ASP A 384 -26.37 17.17 -10.06
N LEU A 385 -26.24 18.44 -9.64
CA LEU A 385 -25.86 18.78 -8.26
C LEU A 385 -26.92 18.35 -7.24
N ILE A 386 -28.21 18.53 -7.55
CA ILE A 386 -29.33 18.04 -6.72
C ILE A 386 -29.26 16.53 -6.59
N ASP A 387 -29.09 15.80 -7.70
CA ASP A 387 -29.00 14.33 -7.69
C ASP A 387 -27.81 13.84 -6.88
N LYS A 388 -26.63 14.46 -7.05
CA LYS A 388 -25.43 14.17 -6.25
C LYS A 388 -25.66 14.43 -4.76
N THR A 389 -26.34 15.52 -4.43
CA THR A 389 -26.65 15.87 -3.02
C THR A 389 -27.67 14.88 -2.43
N ASN A 390 -28.72 14.55 -3.18
CA ASN A 390 -29.72 13.58 -2.77
C ASN A 390 -29.12 12.17 -2.59
N LYS A 391 -28.14 11.76 -3.41
CA LYS A 391 -27.40 10.50 -3.19
C LYS A 391 -26.74 10.46 -1.81
N ILE A 392 -26.10 11.56 -1.38
CA ILE A 392 -25.49 11.66 -0.04
C ILE A 392 -26.58 11.53 1.05
N MET A 393 -27.70 12.20 0.87
CA MET A 393 -28.83 12.18 1.83
C MET A 393 -29.47 10.78 1.93
N VAL A 394 -29.64 10.09 0.80
CA VAL A 394 -30.14 8.70 0.75
C VAL A 394 -29.16 7.74 1.40
N LEU A 395 -27.86 7.86 1.12
CA LEU A 395 -26.83 7.04 1.77
C LEU A 395 -26.83 7.25 3.28
N PHE A 396 -26.92 8.49 3.74
CA PHE A 396 -27.07 8.82 5.16
C PHE A 396 -28.31 8.15 5.78
N GLN A 397 -29.47 8.26 5.13
CA GLN A 397 -30.71 7.62 5.59
C GLN A 397 -30.59 6.09 5.65
N LYS A 398 -29.98 5.44 4.65
CA LYS A 398 -29.74 3.98 4.63
C LYS A 398 -28.84 3.54 5.77
N VAL A 399 -27.70 4.21 5.96
CA VAL A 399 -26.75 3.94 7.06
C VAL A 399 -27.46 4.04 8.41
N TRP A 400 -28.36 5.00 8.56
CA TRP A 400 -29.14 5.17 9.78
C TRP A 400 -30.21 4.07 9.99
N VAL A 401 -30.95 3.67 8.95
CA VAL A 401 -31.95 2.58 9.06
C VAL A 401 -31.29 1.27 9.49
N GLU A 402 -30.13 0.94 8.92
CA GLU A 402 -29.36 -0.24 9.30
C GLU A 402 -28.86 -0.17 10.76
N LYS A 403 -28.50 1.02 11.26
CA LYS A 403 -28.18 1.24 12.68
C LYS A 403 -29.39 0.92 13.58
N MET A 404 -30.57 1.45 13.25
CA MET A 404 -31.79 1.25 14.06
C MET A 404 -32.22 -0.23 14.13
N LYS A 405 -32.14 -0.96 13.02
CA LYS A 405 -32.42 -2.41 13.01
C LYS A 405 -31.48 -3.18 13.94
N HIS A 406 -30.19 -2.83 13.94
CA HIS A 406 -29.21 -3.46 14.82
C HIS A 406 -29.43 -3.14 16.31
N GLU A 407 -29.78 -1.90 16.66
CA GLU A 407 -30.10 -1.52 18.04
C GLU A 407 -31.36 -2.20 18.56
N GLN A 408 -32.36 -2.43 17.71
CA GLN A 408 -33.57 -3.19 18.04
C GLN A 408 -33.32 -4.70 18.18
N MET A 409 -32.31 -5.26 17.52
CA MET A 409 -31.93 -6.67 17.68
C MET A 409 -31.09 -6.96 18.95
N ILE A 410 -30.51 -5.92 19.56
CA ILE A 410 -29.66 -6.03 20.76
C ILE A 410 -30.46 -5.79 22.05
N LYS A 411 -31.65 -5.19 21.95
CA LYS A 411 -32.64 -5.10 23.04
C LYS A 411 -33.56 -6.30 22.99
#